data_AF-A0A2V6BD12-F1
#
_entry.id   AF-A0A2V6BD12-F1
#
_cell.length_a   1.000
_cell.length_b   1.000
_cell.length_c   1.000
_cell.angle_alpha   90.00
_cell.angle_beta   90.00
_cell.angle_gamma   90.00
#
_symmetry.space_group_name_H-M   'P 1'
#
loop_
_entity.id
_entity.type
_entity.pdbx_description
1 polymer ?
#
loop_
_entity_poly.entity_id
_entity_poly.type
_entity_poly.pdbx_seq_one_letter_code
_entity_poly.pdbx_strand_id
1 'polypeptide(L)'
;NDFWGKVHFWPSLICMNVIFLPMFLQGMLGMHRRWYDGGQGWNVSGEHIWGLTGFQWNTPISIAAWVMGLAQIPFIINFFHSIWKGRKVENDNPWDATTLEWTAPSPPGHGNFIKAPVAYRGPYEYSVPRRGRDYTMQNEPIEASELTTAHPTREPVLRA
;
A
#
# COMPACT_ATOMS: atom_id res chain seq x y z
N ASN A 1 14.23 6.55 -0.59
CA ASN A 1 14.94 6.21 -1.85
C ASN A 1 14.12 5.16 -2.59
N ASP A 2 13.71 5.45 -3.83
CA ASP A 2 12.79 4.60 -4.61
C ASP A 2 13.45 3.25 -5.02
N PHE A 3 14.75 3.27 -5.33
CA PHE A 3 15.47 2.04 -5.71
C PHE A 3 15.46 0.99 -4.60
N TRP A 4 15.83 1.37 -3.36
CA TRP A 4 15.81 0.46 -2.22
C TRP A 4 14.40 0.03 -1.82
N GLY A 5 13.39 0.87 -2.07
CA GLY A 5 11.98 0.51 -1.92
C GLY A 5 11.60 -0.63 -2.87
N LYS A 6 11.99 -0.55 -4.14
CA LYS A 6 11.76 -1.61 -5.14
C LYS A 6 12.51 -2.91 -4.82
N VAL A 7 13.76 -2.81 -4.36
CA VAL A 7 14.58 -3.96 -3.93
C VAL A 7 13.97 -4.69 -2.74
N HIS A 8 13.28 -3.98 -1.84
CA HIS A 8 12.52 -4.61 -0.77
C HIS A 8 11.17 -5.18 -1.27
N PHE A 9 10.46 -4.42 -2.11
CA PHE A 9 9.10 -4.74 -2.58
C PHE A 9 9.04 -6.05 -3.36
N TRP A 10 9.87 -6.21 -4.39
CA TRP A 10 9.78 -7.37 -5.28
C TRP A 10 10.05 -8.71 -4.60
N PRO A 11 11.14 -8.88 -3.82
CA PRO A 11 11.38 -10.11 -3.08
C PRO A 11 10.30 -10.38 -2.04
N SER A 12 9.79 -9.35 -1.36
CA SER A 12 8.71 -9.50 -0.38
C SER A 12 7.42 -9.99 -1.05
N LEU A 13 7.06 -9.42 -2.20
CA LEU A 13 5.88 -9.84 -2.98
C LEU A 13 6.01 -11.30 -3.45
N ILE A 14 7.18 -11.69 -3.97
CA ILE A 14 7.42 -13.06 -4.43
C ILE A 14 7.36 -14.04 -3.26
N CYS A 15 8.07 -13.75 -2.16
CA CYS A 15 8.06 -14.64 -0.99
C CYS A 15 6.67 -14.76 -0.37
N MET A 16 5.90 -13.67 -0.29
CA MET A 16 4.51 -13.69 0.16
C MET A 16 3.69 -14.71 -0.64
N ASN A 17 3.77 -14.66 -1.98
CA ASN A 17 3.06 -15.61 -2.83
C ASN A 17 3.56 -17.06 -2.62
N VAL A 18 4.87 -17.27 -2.53
CA VAL A 18 5.47 -18.60 -2.32
C VAL A 18 5.15 -19.18 -0.94
N ILE A 19 4.93 -18.35 0.06
CA ILE A 19 4.54 -18.77 1.42
C ILE A 19 3.05 -19.11 1.45
N PHE A 20 2.19 -18.20 0.99
CA PHE A 20 0.75 -18.32 1.18
C PHE A 20 0.03 -19.16 0.12
N LEU A 21 0.48 -19.18 -1.14
CA LEU A 21 -0.17 -20.01 -2.17
C LEU A 21 -0.11 -21.51 -1.85
N PRO A 22 1.04 -22.07 -1.45
CA PRO A 22 1.08 -23.47 -1.01
C PRO A 22 0.24 -23.72 0.25
N MET A 23 0.14 -22.75 1.17
CA MET A 23 -0.73 -22.88 2.35
C MET A 23 -2.21 -22.93 1.98
N PHE A 24 -2.67 -22.22 0.94
CA PHE A 24 -4.02 -22.38 0.41
C PHE A 24 -4.28 -23.82 -0.08
N LEU A 25 -3.33 -24.38 -0.82
CA LEU A 25 -3.40 -25.78 -1.29
C LEU A 25 -3.41 -26.77 -0.12
N GLN A 26 -2.55 -26.56 0.88
CA GLN A 26 -2.51 -27.37 2.10
C GLN A 26 -3.83 -27.31 2.89
N GLY A 27 -4.41 -26.12 3.01
CA GLY A 27 -5.71 -25.95 3.67
C GLY A 27 -6.83 -26.71 2.96
N MET A 28 -6.84 -26.71 1.61
CA MET A 28 -7.80 -27.51 0.84
C MET A 28 -7.58 -29.01 1.03
N LEU A 29 -6.32 -29.46 1.20
CA LEU A 29 -5.96 -30.86 1.51
C LEU A 29 -6.38 -31.31 2.92
N GLY A 30 -6.95 -30.42 3.72
CA GLY A 30 -7.41 -30.73 5.08
C GLY A 30 -6.32 -30.58 6.14
N MET A 31 -5.18 -29.95 5.82
CA MET A 31 -4.18 -29.62 6.84
C MET A 31 -4.77 -28.66 7.86
N HIS A 32 -4.91 -29.13 9.09
CA HIS A 32 -5.44 -28.30 10.16
C HIS A 32 -4.38 -27.33 10.68
N ARG A 33 -4.82 -26.11 11.02
CA ARG A 33 -3.96 -25.10 11.64
C ARG A 33 -3.50 -25.55 13.04
N ARG A 34 -2.40 -24.95 13.52
CA ARG A 34 -1.86 -25.10 14.89
C ARG A 34 -1.32 -26.49 15.23
N TRP A 35 -0.91 -27.25 14.21
CA TRP A 35 -0.15 -28.48 14.42
C TRP A 35 1.34 -28.14 14.51
N TYR A 36 2.00 -28.61 15.55
CA TYR A 36 3.44 -28.40 15.74
C TYR A 36 4.26 -29.34 14.85
N ASP A 37 3.73 -30.54 14.59
CA ASP A 37 4.34 -31.54 13.72
C ASP A 37 3.68 -31.51 12.34
N GLY A 38 4.38 -30.90 11.38
CA GLY A 38 3.95 -30.84 10.00
C GLY A 38 3.91 -32.21 9.31
N GLY A 39 4.70 -33.19 9.75
CA GLY A 39 4.75 -34.54 9.21
C GLY A 39 3.57 -35.41 9.64
N GLN A 40 3.14 -35.29 10.90
CA GLN A 40 1.91 -35.93 11.38
C GLN A 40 0.66 -35.36 10.70
N GLY A 41 0.65 -34.05 10.41
CA GLY A 41 -0.44 -33.40 9.66
C GLY A 41 -0.65 -34.01 8.27
N TRP A 42 0.45 -34.38 7.59
CA TRP A 42 0.39 -34.99 6.26
C TRP A 42 -0.24 -36.38 6.24
N ASN A 43 -0.04 -37.19 7.28
CA ASN A 43 -0.65 -38.52 7.37
C ASN A 43 -2.18 -38.45 7.57
N VAL A 44 -2.70 -37.29 8.00
CA VAL A 44 -4.12 -37.05 8.25
C VAL A 44 -4.79 -36.24 7.13
N SER A 45 -4.02 -35.51 6.34
CA SER A 45 -4.50 -34.82 5.13
C SER A 45 -4.77 -35.79 3.99
N GLY A 46 -5.85 -35.59 3.24
CA GLY A 46 -6.25 -36.49 2.15
C GLY A 46 -5.20 -36.55 1.04
N GLU A 47 -4.98 -37.74 0.48
CA GLU A 47 -3.89 -37.98 -0.50
C GLU A 47 -4.05 -37.28 -1.86
N HIS A 48 -5.22 -36.71 -2.20
CA HIS A 48 -5.51 -36.38 -3.60
C HIS A 48 -6.27 -35.06 -3.77
N ILE A 49 -5.54 -33.96 -4.00
CA ILE A 49 -6.08 -32.83 -4.74
C ILE A 49 -5.16 -32.59 -5.93
N TRP A 50 -5.75 -32.61 -7.14
CA TRP A 50 -5.07 -32.40 -8.43
C TRP A 50 -3.98 -33.44 -8.81
N GLY A 51 -4.02 -34.66 -8.24
CA GLY A 51 -3.04 -35.71 -8.54
C GLY A 51 -1.65 -35.49 -7.91
N LEU A 52 -1.52 -34.49 -7.04
CA LEU A 52 -0.30 -34.25 -6.26
C LEU A 52 -0.33 -35.07 -4.97
N THR A 53 0.30 -36.25 -5.00
CA THR A 53 0.56 -37.06 -3.82
C THR A 53 1.85 -36.59 -3.13
N GLY A 54 1.89 -36.61 -1.79
CA GLY A 54 3.11 -36.32 -1.02
C GLY A 54 3.57 -34.86 -1.01
N PHE A 55 2.62 -33.90 -1.02
CA PHE A 55 2.87 -32.45 -1.12
C PHE A 55 3.62 -31.84 0.10
N GLN A 56 4.87 -32.20 0.40
CA GLN A 56 5.63 -31.72 1.57
C GLN A 56 6.16 -30.26 1.43
N TRP A 57 5.27 -29.27 1.42
CA TRP A 57 5.65 -27.87 1.20
C TRP A 57 6.04 -27.09 2.46
N ASN A 58 5.93 -27.67 3.66
CA ASN A 58 6.31 -27.00 4.91
C ASN A 58 7.78 -26.52 4.92
N THR A 59 8.70 -27.33 4.36
CA THR A 59 10.12 -26.98 4.26
C THR A 59 10.38 -25.81 3.30
N PRO A 60 9.95 -25.84 2.03
CA PRO A 60 10.14 -24.68 1.14
C PRO A 60 9.40 -23.43 1.62
N ILE A 61 8.23 -23.56 2.24
CA ILE A 61 7.52 -22.42 2.88
C ILE A 61 8.37 -21.83 4.00
N SER A 62 9.00 -22.65 4.84
CA SER A 62 9.87 -22.17 5.91
C SER A 62 11.11 -21.46 5.36
N ILE A 63 11.73 -22.00 4.31
CA ILE A 63 12.85 -21.33 3.63
C ILE A 63 12.39 -19.98 3.05
N ALA A 64 11.25 -19.94 2.37
CA ALA A 64 10.69 -18.71 1.83
C ALA A 64 10.37 -17.69 2.94
N ALA A 65 9.91 -18.12 4.11
CA ALA A 65 9.69 -17.26 5.27
C ALA A 65 11.00 -16.65 5.79
N TRP A 66 12.08 -17.42 5.87
CA TRP A 66 13.41 -16.89 6.21
C TRP A 66 13.91 -15.89 5.17
N VAL A 67 13.76 -16.20 3.88
CA VAL A 67 14.13 -15.28 2.79
C VAL A 67 13.29 -14.01 2.83
N MET A 68 12.00 -14.09 3.14
CA MET A 68 11.13 -12.93 3.35
C MET A 68 11.60 -12.06 4.51
N GLY A 69 12.08 -12.68 5.60
CA GLY A 69 12.72 -12.00 6.71
C GLY A 69 13.98 -11.23 6.27
N LEU A 70 14.84 -11.86 5.46
CA LEU A 70 16.01 -11.20 4.87
C LEU A 70 15.63 -10.07 3.92
N ALA A 71 14.54 -10.19 3.17
CA ALA A 71 14.01 -9.15 2.30
C ALA A 71 13.53 -7.89 3.06
N GLN A 72 13.34 -7.96 4.38
CA GLN A 72 13.06 -6.79 5.23
C GLN A 72 14.32 -5.98 5.54
N ILE A 73 15.52 -6.58 5.47
CA ILE A 73 16.77 -5.89 5.82
C ILE A 73 17.00 -4.63 4.96
N PRO A 74 16.86 -4.68 3.61
CA PRO A 74 16.95 -3.48 2.78
C PRO A 74 15.95 -2.38 3.17
N PHE A 75 14.74 -2.74 3.61
CA PHE A 75 13.74 -1.79 4.08
C PHE A 75 14.20 -1.09 5.36
N ILE A 76 14.68 -1.86 6.35
CA ILE A 76 15.19 -1.32 7.61
C ILE A 76 16.37 -0.36 7.34
N ILE A 77 17.32 -0.79 6.50
CA ILE A 77 18.47 0.04 6.12
C ILE A 77 18.01 1.33 5.43
N ASN A 78 17.10 1.23 4.46
CA ASN A 78 16.57 2.38 3.74
C ASN A 78 15.79 3.33 4.66
N PHE A 79 15.04 2.80 5.63
CA PHE A 79 14.30 3.59 6.61
C PHE A 79 15.24 4.44 7.47
N PHE A 80 16.23 3.82 8.12
CA PHE A 80 17.21 4.54 8.95
C PHE A 80 18.09 5.47 8.12
N HIS A 81 18.51 5.05 6.92
CA HIS A 81 19.26 5.90 6.01
C HIS A 81 18.45 7.13 5.57
N SER A 82 17.15 6.97 5.28
CA SER A 82 16.28 8.08 4.90
C SER A 82 16.05 9.06 6.03
N ILE A 83 16.02 8.62 7.28
CA ILE A 83 15.91 9.50 8.44
C ILE A 83 17.17 10.36 8.61
N TRP A 84 18.36 9.77 8.49
CA TRP A 84 19.61 10.48 8.77
C TRP A 84 20.19 11.24 7.58
N LYS A 85 20.01 10.73 6.35
CA LYS A 85 20.63 11.26 5.13
C LYS A 85 19.64 11.46 3.98
N GLY A 86 18.34 11.29 4.23
CA GLY A 86 17.31 11.54 3.21
C GLY A 86 17.28 12.99 2.78
N ARG A 87 17.03 13.22 1.48
CA ARG A 87 16.73 14.56 0.97
C ARG A 87 15.44 15.05 1.62
N LYS A 88 15.46 16.28 2.10
CA LYS A 88 14.23 16.94 2.59
C LYS A 88 13.30 17.16 1.40
N VAL A 89 12.01 17.02 1.65
CA VAL A 89 11.00 17.31 0.64
C VAL A 89 10.96 18.82 0.41
N GLU A 90 10.93 19.25 -0.85
CA GLU A 90 10.95 20.67 -1.24
C GLU A 90 9.54 21.26 -1.38
N ASN A 91 8.51 20.41 -1.48
CA ASN A 91 7.10 20.77 -1.68
C ASN A 91 6.21 19.99 -0.70
N ASP A 92 5.14 20.61 -0.19
CA ASP A 92 4.14 19.97 0.65
C ASP A 92 3.39 18.84 -0.06
N ASN A 93 3.25 18.91 -1.39
CA ASN A 93 2.65 17.86 -2.22
C ASN A 93 3.64 17.35 -3.28
N PRO A 94 4.52 16.38 -2.94
CA PRO A 94 5.48 15.82 -3.89
C PRO A 94 4.87 14.82 -4.88
N TRP A 95 3.62 14.37 -4.66
CA TRP A 95 2.97 13.33 -5.46
C TRP A 95 1.79 13.83 -6.29
N ASP A 96 1.55 15.15 -6.30
CA ASP A 96 0.44 15.77 -7.01
C ASP A 96 -0.92 15.13 -6.66
N ALA A 97 -1.05 14.67 -5.41
CA ALA A 97 -2.27 14.07 -4.89
C ALA A 97 -3.31 15.15 -4.60
N THR A 98 -4.59 14.79 -4.73
CA THR A 98 -5.71 15.76 -4.71
C THR A 98 -6.37 15.89 -3.35
N THR A 99 -6.02 15.04 -2.38
CA THR A 99 -6.61 14.95 -1.05
C THR A 99 -6.06 16.00 -0.08
N LEU A 100 -6.80 16.30 1.00
CA LEU A 100 -6.49 17.40 1.90
C LEU A 100 -5.21 17.23 2.73
N GLU A 101 -4.73 16.01 2.96
CA GLU A 101 -3.49 15.78 3.72
C GLU A 101 -2.27 16.45 3.08
N TRP A 102 -2.29 16.64 1.75
CA TRP A 102 -1.23 17.28 0.98
C TRP A 102 -1.33 18.82 0.97
N THR A 103 -2.25 19.38 1.76
CA THR A 103 -2.35 20.82 2.03
C THR A 103 -1.68 21.20 3.34
N ALA A 104 -1.29 20.22 4.16
CA ALA A 104 -0.57 20.44 5.39
C ALA A 104 0.91 20.73 5.09
N PRO A 105 1.57 21.59 5.90
CA PRO A 105 3.01 21.81 5.77
C PRO A 105 3.79 20.52 6.03
N SER A 106 4.93 20.35 5.35
CA SER A 106 5.82 19.19 5.51
C SER A 106 7.12 19.56 6.24
N PRO A 107 7.36 19.12 7.50
CA PRO A 107 6.53 18.26 8.34
C PRO A 107 5.37 19.00 9.03
N PRO A 108 4.24 18.31 9.31
CA PRO A 108 3.08 18.93 9.92
C PRO A 108 3.37 19.37 11.36
N GLY A 109 3.03 20.62 11.67
CA GLY A 109 3.15 21.18 13.02
C GLY A 109 2.03 20.71 13.96
N HIS A 110 2.11 21.12 15.23
CA HIS A 110 1.01 20.91 16.17
C HIS A 110 -0.22 21.71 15.73
N GLY A 111 -1.33 21.03 15.47
CA GLY A 111 -2.53 21.59 14.82
C GLY A 111 -2.76 21.13 13.38
N ASN A 112 -1.82 20.37 12.79
CA ASN A 112 -1.82 19.78 11.45
C ASN A 112 -1.90 20.79 10.29
N PHE A 113 -2.93 21.64 10.26
CA PHE A 113 -3.19 22.63 9.22
C PHE A 113 -3.01 24.05 9.76
N ILE A 114 -2.47 24.96 8.93
CA ILE A 114 -2.32 26.39 9.27
C ILE A 114 -3.70 27.08 9.31
N LYS A 115 -4.64 26.60 8.49
CA LYS A 115 -6.02 27.09 8.40
C LYS A 115 -6.95 25.88 8.37
N ALA A 116 -8.19 26.06 8.81
CA ALA A 116 -9.21 25.01 8.71
C ALA A 116 -9.32 24.56 7.24
N PRO A 117 -9.09 23.27 6.94
CA PRO A 117 -9.18 22.79 5.58
C PRO A 117 -10.64 22.81 5.13
N VAL A 118 -10.86 23.24 3.90
CA VAL A 118 -12.18 23.33 3.28
C VAL A 118 -12.15 22.46 2.05
N ALA A 119 -13.15 21.63 1.83
CA ALA A 119 -13.26 20.78 0.66
C ALA A 119 -14.33 21.31 -0.29
N TYR A 120 -13.95 21.65 -1.52
CA TYR A 120 -14.86 22.08 -2.59
C TYR A 120 -15.23 20.94 -3.55
N ARG A 121 -14.43 19.88 -3.56
CA ARG A 121 -14.44 18.85 -4.61
C ARG A 121 -14.22 17.45 -4.05
N GLY A 122 -14.30 16.44 -4.91
CA GLY A 122 -14.03 15.05 -4.53
C GLY A 122 -12.51 14.75 -4.38
N PRO A 123 -12.14 13.68 -3.66
CA PRO A 123 -10.74 13.29 -3.44
C PRO A 123 -10.05 12.63 -4.65
N TYR A 124 -10.69 12.58 -5.82
CA TYR A 124 -10.17 11.91 -7.02
C TYR A 124 -10.28 12.77 -8.29
N GLU A 125 -10.23 14.09 -8.14
CA GLU A 125 -10.33 15.03 -9.28
C GLU A 125 -9.00 15.22 -10.00
N TYR A 126 -8.67 14.21 -10.82
CA TYR A 126 -7.58 14.24 -11.78
C TYR A 126 -8.11 14.62 -13.17
N SER A 127 -7.31 15.35 -13.93
CA SER A 127 -7.57 15.78 -15.32
C SER A 127 -8.93 16.44 -15.51
N VAL A 128 -9.28 17.38 -14.63
CA VAL A 128 -10.52 18.16 -14.72
C VAL A 128 -10.58 18.85 -16.09
N PRO A 129 -11.66 18.63 -16.88
CA PRO A 129 -11.79 19.27 -18.18
C PRO A 129 -11.67 20.79 -18.07
N ARG A 130 -10.94 21.42 -19.00
CA ARG A 130 -10.73 22.88 -19.07
C ARG A 130 -9.77 23.44 -18.01
N ARG A 131 -9.12 22.59 -17.21
CA ARG A 131 -7.92 22.94 -16.44
C ARG A 131 -6.67 22.55 -17.23
N GLY A 132 -5.66 23.41 -17.23
CA GLY A 132 -4.37 23.14 -17.86
C GLY A 132 -3.42 22.27 -17.02
N ARG A 133 -3.88 21.77 -15.86
CA ARG A 133 -3.09 20.96 -14.91
C ARG A 133 -3.79 19.63 -14.66
N ASP A 134 -2.99 18.58 -14.50
CA ASP A 134 -3.46 17.19 -14.40
C ASP A 134 -4.08 16.84 -13.04
N TYR A 135 -3.86 17.65 -12.02
CA TYR A 135 -4.46 17.45 -10.70
C TYR A 135 -5.03 18.76 -10.18
N THR A 136 -6.08 18.64 -9.36
CA THR A 136 -6.69 19.76 -8.66
C THR A 136 -6.93 19.40 -7.22
N MET A 137 -6.38 20.20 -6.30
CA MET A 137 -6.52 19.91 -4.87
C MET A 137 -7.95 20.13 -4.39
N GLN A 138 -8.35 19.33 -3.39
CA GLN A 138 -9.70 19.38 -2.81
C GLN A 138 -10.08 20.75 -2.22
N ASN A 139 -9.08 21.53 -1.80
CA ASN A 139 -9.25 22.86 -1.23
C ASN A 139 -9.33 23.98 -2.28
N GLU A 140 -9.17 23.67 -3.56
CA GLU A 140 -9.32 24.66 -4.63
C GLU A 140 -10.80 24.83 -5.00
N PRO A 141 -11.33 26.07 -4.98
CA PRO A 141 -12.72 26.32 -5.37
C PRO A 141 -12.99 25.91 -6.82
N ILE A 142 -14.25 25.65 -7.13
CA ILE A 142 -14.70 25.32 -8.49
C ILE A 142 -14.74 26.60 -9.33
N GLU A 143 -14.04 26.59 -10.47
CA GLU A 143 -13.99 27.72 -11.39
C GLU A 143 -15.30 27.85 -12.20
N ALA A 144 -15.57 29.04 -12.73
CA ALA A 144 -16.81 29.27 -13.52
C ALA A 144 -16.86 28.39 -14.77
N SER A 145 -15.70 28.17 -15.38
CA SER A 145 -15.53 27.34 -16.57
C SER A 145 -15.78 25.86 -16.33
N GLU A 146 -15.73 25.41 -15.07
CA GLU A 146 -15.81 24.01 -14.64
C GLU A 146 -17.22 23.61 -14.16
N LEU A 147 -18.11 24.59 -13.95
CA LEU A 147 -19.48 24.35 -13.52
C LEU A 147 -20.20 23.42 -14.50
N THR A 148 -20.61 22.26 -13.98
CA THR A 148 -21.27 21.17 -14.70
C THR A 148 -22.39 20.65 -13.82
N THR A 149 -23.32 19.85 -14.35
CA THR A 149 -24.37 19.19 -13.56
C THR A 149 -23.83 18.41 -12.35
N ALA A 150 -22.62 17.85 -12.46
CA ALA A 150 -21.95 17.13 -11.36
C ALA A 150 -21.35 18.05 -10.28
N HIS A 151 -21.00 19.29 -10.63
CA HIS A 151 -20.41 20.30 -9.74
C HIS A 151 -21.23 21.59 -9.85
N PRO A 152 -22.42 21.63 -9.23
CA PRO A 152 -23.41 22.67 -9.50
C PRO A 152 -23.12 23.99 -8.76
N THR A 153 -22.27 23.96 -7.72
CA THR A 153 -22.02 25.11 -6.86
C THR A 153 -20.54 25.29 -6.57
N ARG A 154 -20.15 26.52 -6.25
CA ARG A 154 -18.81 26.86 -5.75
C ARG A 154 -18.70 26.76 -4.23
N GLU A 155 -19.78 26.38 -3.58
CA GLU A 155 -19.79 26.24 -2.14
C GLU A 155 -19.02 24.98 -1.75
N PRO A 156 -18.33 25.01 -0.60
CA PRO A 156 -17.60 23.84 -0.15
C PRO A 156 -18.56 22.74 0.26
N VAL A 157 -18.22 21.52 -0.16
CA VAL A 157 -18.92 20.29 0.20
C VAL A 157 -18.75 19.98 1.69
N LEU A 158 -17.56 20.26 2.25
CA LEU A 158 -17.27 20.11 3.67
C LEU A 158 -16.51 21.33 4.21
N ARG A 159 -16.94 21.81 5.38
CA ARG A 159 -16.23 22.79 6.21
C ARG A 159 -15.91 22.11 7.54
N ALA A 160 -14.64 22.08 7.91
CA ALA A 160 -14.19 21.58 9.21
C ALA A 160 -14.47 22.60 10.33
#